data_AF-A0AAV4H4Z6-F1
#
_entry.id   AF-A0AAV4H4Z6-F1
#
_cell.length_a   1.000
_cell.length_b   1.000
_cell.length_c   1.000
_cell.angle_alpha   90.00
_cell.angle_beta   90.00
_cell.angle_gamma   90.00
#
_symmetry.space_group_name_H-M   'P 1'
#
loop_
_entity.id
_entity.type
_entity.pdbx_description
1 polymer ?
#
loop_
_entity_poly.entity_id
_entity_poly.type
_entity_poly.pdbx_seq_one_letter_code
_entity_poly.pdbx_strand_id
1 'polypeptide(L)'
;MRINIKKTEAITISRNETTIAFNIEGNALLNATEFKYLGSIFTKDGRIDREIEVRCQKANSISYQLAPLLKHESIPIATKAKLINSIFLTILTYQCQTWPLTQGLKNKLVTCKMSQKGSK
;
A
#
# COMPACT_ATOMS: atom_id res chain seq x y z
N MET A 1 1.65 -29.39 16.43
CA MET A 1 2.05 -28.12 15.79
C MET A 1 2.68 -27.24 16.88
N ARG A 2 3.86 -26.64 16.68
CA ARG A 2 4.56 -25.79 17.68
C ARG A 2 4.71 -24.37 17.13
N ILE A 3 4.21 -23.37 17.85
CA ILE A 3 4.23 -21.96 17.41
C ILE A 3 5.53 -21.29 17.86
N ASN A 4 6.12 -20.46 17.00
CA ASN A 4 7.28 -19.65 17.37
C ASN A 4 6.83 -18.26 17.84
N ILE A 5 6.67 -18.11 19.15
CA ILE A 5 6.16 -16.90 19.80
C ILE A 5 6.98 -15.65 19.43
N LYS A 6 8.30 -15.77 19.28
CA LYS A 6 9.18 -14.64 18.91
C LYS A 6 8.94 -14.11 17.48
N LYS A 7 8.33 -14.92 16.61
CA LYS A 7 7.99 -14.54 15.23
C LYS A 7 6.51 -14.27 15.04
N THR A 8 5.71 -14.38 16.09
CA THR A 8 4.25 -14.24 16.03
C THR A 8 3.85 -12.90 16.63
N GLU A 9 3.16 -12.11 15.82
CA GLU A 9 2.56 -10.84 16.21
C GLU A 9 1.05 -10.94 16.01
N ALA A 10 0.29 -10.22 16.84
CA ALA A 10 -1.14 -10.11 16.73
C ALA A 10 -1.53 -8.65 16.45
N ILE A 11 -2.59 -8.44 15.68
CA ILE A 11 -3.16 -7.11 15.47
C ILE A 11 -4.65 -7.15 15.79
N THR A 12 -5.10 -6.18 16.57
CA THR A 12 -6.52 -5.95 16.82
C THR A 12 -6.96 -4.77 15.98
N ILE A 13 -7.95 -4.96 15.10
CA ILE A 13 -8.49 -3.89 14.27
C ILE A 13 -9.80 -3.40 14.91
N SER A 14 -9.82 -2.15 15.37
CA SER A 14 -10.98 -1.53 16.01
C SER A 14 -11.03 -0.04 15.71
N ARG A 15 -12.24 0.53 15.66
CA ARG A 15 -12.42 1.98 15.51
C ARG A 15 -12.04 2.75 16.79
N ASN A 16 -12.12 2.08 17.94
CA ASN A 16 -11.76 2.62 19.23
C ASN A 16 -10.40 2.05 19.64
N GLU A 17 -9.67 2.76 20.50
CA GLU A 17 -8.43 2.21 21.06
C GLU A 17 -8.74 1.00 21.93
N THR A 18 -8.57 -0.18 21.33
CA THR A 18 -8.75 -1.46 22.00
C THR A 18 -7.46 -2.24 21.86
N THR A 19 -6.92 -2.69 22.98
CA THR A 19 -5.74 -3.55 23.02
C THR A 19 -6.17 -4.85 23.67
N ILE A 20 -6.14 -5.94 22.90
CA ILE A 20 -6.45 -7.28 23.38
C ILE A 20 -5.12 -7.97 23.73
N ALA A 21 -5.07 -8.55 24.94
CA ALA A 21 -3.94 -9.38 25.33
C ALA A 21 -4.11 -10.78 24.72
N PHE A 22 -3.27 -11.11 23.74
CA PHE A 22 -3.21 -12.46 23.18
C PHE A 22 -2.11 -13.25 23.88
N ASN A 23 -2.49 -14.32 24.56
CA ASN A 23 -1.54 -15.17 25.28
C ASN A 23 -1.45 -16.54 24.62
N ILE A 24 -0.22 -16.99 24.33
CA ILE A 24 0.08 -18.34 23.86
C ILE A 24 1.05 -18.96 24.87
N GLU A 25 0.66 -20.10 25.47
CA GLU A 25 1.49 -20.83 26.45
C GLU A 25 2.01 -19.93 27.59
N GLY A 26 1.18 -19.00 28.07
CA GLY A 26 1.55 -18.05 29.13
C GLY A 26 2.40 -16.86 28.70
N ASN A 27 2.80 -16.78 27.43
CA ASN A 27 3.54 -15.65 26.87
C ASN A 27 2.59 -14.70 26.11
N ALA A 28 2.65 -13.41 26.44
CA ALA A 28 1.92 -12.39 25.70
C ALA A 28 2.55 -12.15 24.32
N LEU A 29 1.71 -12.13 23.28
CA LEU A 29 2.12 -11.76 21.93
C LEU A 29 2.26 -10.25 21.80
N LEU A 30 3.15 -9.85 20.90
CA LEU A 30 3.31 -8.44 20.52
C LEU A 30 2.07 -7.98 19.75
N ASN A 31 1.48 -6.87 20.21
CA ASN A 31 0.40 -6.19 19.50
C ASN A 31 1.00 -5.22 18.47
N ALA A 32 0.90 -5.57 17.19
CA ALA A 32 1.38 -4.75 16.09
C ALA A 32 0.42 -3.57 15.79
N THR A 33 0.99 -2.42 15.44
CA THR A 33 0.24 -1.21 15.01
C THR A 33 -0.06 -1.24 13.51
N GLU A 34 0.90 -1.75 12.73
CA GLU A 34 0.79 -2.03 11.31
C GLU A 34 1.12 -3.51 11.07
N PHE A 35 0.30 -4.19 10.29
CA PHE A 35 0.51 -5.59 9.92
C PHE A 35 0.57 -5.72 8.40
N LYS A 36 1.64 -6.31 7.88
CA LYS A 36 1.80 -6.53 6.44
C LYS A 36 1.45 -7.97 6.08
N TYR A 37 0.42 -8.14 5.26
CA TYR A 37 -0.03 -9.43 4.77
C TYR A 37 -0.18 -9.41 3.25
N LEU A 38 0.53 -10.33 2.58
CA LEU A 38 0.51 -10.47 1.10
C LEU A 38 0.74 -9.16 0.34
N GLY A 39 1.55 -8.27 0.91
CA GLY A 39 1.86 -6.97 0.31
C GLY A 39 0.84 -5.86 0.57
N SER A 40 -0.20 -6.13 1.37
CA SER A 40 -1.12 -5.11 1.91
C SER A 40 -0.83 -4.82 3.37
N ILE A 41 -1.06 -3.57 3.77
CA ILE A 41 -0.86 -3.04 5.11
C ILE A 41 -2.22 -2.85 5.77
N PHE A 42 -2.32 -3.38 6.97
CA PHE A 42 -3.47 -3.24 7.85
C PHE A 42 -3.04 -2.43 9.06
N THR A 43 -3.78 -1.39 9.39
CA THR A 43 -3.54 -0.56 10.57
C THR A 43 -4.50 -0.94 11.69
N LYS A 44 -4.08 -0.70 12.94
CA LYS A 44 -4.90 -0.94 14.15
C LYS A 44 -6.26 -0.22 14.10
N ASP A 45 -6.31 0.97 13.51
CA ASP A 45 -7.54 1.78 13.37
C ASP A 45 -8.44 1.35 12.20
N GLY A 46 -8.01 0.35 11.42
CA GLY A 46 -8.75 -0.20 10.27
C GLY A 46 -8.86 0.76 9.09
N ARG A 47 -8.10 1.87 9.09
CA ARG A 47 -8.10 2.84 8.01
C ARG A 47 -7.19 2.39 6.87
N ILE A 48 -7.63 2.67 5.65
CA ILE A 48 -6.90 2.28 4.44
C ILE A 48 -5.97 3.38 3.92
N ASP A 49 -6.00 4.55 4.55
CA ASP A 49 -5.23 5.73 4.17
C ASP A 49 -3.73 5.45 4.09
N ARG A 50 -3.21 4.68 5.05
CA ARG A 50 -1.80 4.28 5.13
C ARG A 50 -1.39 3.36 3.97
N GLU A 51 -2.22 2.38 3.63
CA GLU A 51 -2.00 1.49 2.50
C GLU A 51 -1.90 2.28 1.18
N ILE A 52 -2.80 3.25 0.97
CA ILE A 52 -2.77 4.11 -0.22
C ILE A 52 -1.52 4.97 -0.26
N GLU A 53 -1.14 5.57 0.85
CA GLU A 53 0.07 6.38 0.94
C GLU A 53 1.31 5.56 0.54
N VAL A 54 1.47 4.35 1.09
CA VAL A 54 2.59 3.46 0.78
C VAL A 54 2.58 3.04 -0.69
N ARG A 55 1.41 2.73 -1.25
CA ARG A 55 1.28 2.43 -2.69
C ARG A 55 1.65 3.60 -3.57
N CYS A 56 1.26 4.80 -3.19
CA CYS A 56 1.63 6.03 -3.86
C CYS A 56 3.13 6.28 -3.85
N GLN A 57 3.77 6.13 -2.69
CA GLN A 57 5.23 6.23 -2.56
C GLN A 57 5.94 5.19 -3.44
N LYS A 58 5.45 3.94 -3.44
CA LYS A 58 6.01 2.87 -4.27
C LYS A 58 5.86 3.15 -5.76
N ALA A 59 4.70 3.63 -6.18
CA ALA A 59 4.44 3.99 -7.57
C ALA A 59 5.33 5.15 -8.02
N ASN A 60 5.50 6.18 -7.18
CA ASN A 60 6.42 7.29 -7.42
C ASN A 60 7.89 6.84 -7.52
N SER A 61 8.33 5.94 -6.63
CA SER A 61 9.68 5.39 -6.65
C SER A 61 9.98 4.65 -7.95
N ILE A 62 9.03 3.84 -8.44
CA ILE A 62 9.19 3.11 -9.69
C ILE A 62 9.18 4.07 -10.90
N SER A 63 8.34 5.10 -10.89
CA SER A 63 8.39 6.13 -11.92
C SER A 63 9.75 6.82 -12.00
N TYR A 64 10.38 7.10 -10.86
CA TYR A 64 11.73 7.68 -10.82
C TYR A 64 12.77 6.72 -11.42
N GLN A 65 12.68 5.43 -11.09
CA GLN A 65 13.56 4.41 -11.66
C GLN A 65 13.37 4.25 -13.18
N LEU A 66 12.15 4.44 -13.68
CA LEU A 66 11.83 4.38 -15.11
C LEU A 66 12.11 5.71 -15.85
N ALA A 67 12.46 6.79 -15.16
CA ALA A 67 12.70 8.08 -15.76
C ALA A 67 13.69 8.06 -16.95
N PRO A 68 14.79 7.28 -16.94
CA PRO A 68 15.68 7.17 -18.09
C PRO A 68 14.99 6.60 -19.34
N LEU A 69 14.17 5.55 -19.18
CA LEU A 69 13.40 4.94 -20.27
C LEU A 69 12.32 5.89 -20.78
N LEU A 70 11.67 6.62 -19.88
CA LEU A 70 10.64 7.59 -20.23
C LEU A 70 11.22 8.82 -20.94
N LYS A 71 12.48 9.17 -20.67
CA LYS A 71 13.21 10.27 -21.34
C LYS A 71 13.82 9.84 -22.68
N HIS A 72 13.99 8.55 -22.92
CA HIS A 72 14.64 8.05 -24.14
C HIS A 72 13.85 8.42 -25.42
N GLU A 73 14.48 9.13 -26.34
CA GLU A 73 13.81 9.69 -27.52
C GLU A 73 13.32 8.62 -28.52
N SER A 74 14.03 7.50 -28.63
CA SER A 74 13.64 6.42 -29.56
C SER A 74 12.34 5.71 -29.20
N ILE A 75 11.86 5.85 -27.96
CA ILE A 75 10.66 5.15 -27.50
C ILE A 75 9.43 6.03 -27.80
N PRO A 76 8.45 5.52 -28.57
CA PRO A 76 7.24 6.26 -28.87
C PRO A 76 6.47 6.67 -27.61
N ILE A 77 5.89 7.87 -27.62
CA ILE A 77 5.10 8.38 -26.49
C ILE A 77 3.93 7.46 -26.11
N ALA A 78 3.33 6.80 -27.10
CA ALA A 78 2.26 5.83 -26.88
C ALA A 78 2.73 4.62 -26.04
N THR A 79 3.96 4.14 -26.30
CA THR A 79 4.57 3.04 -25.54
C THR A 79 4.92 3.48 -24.13
N LYS A 80 5.48 4.69 -23.96
CA LYS A 80 5.74 5.29 -22.64
C LYS A 80 4.46 5.42 -21.81
N ALA A 81 3.38 5.91 -22.43
CA ALA A 81 2.09 6.05 -21.77
C ALA A 81 1.50 4.69 -21.37
N LYS A 82 1.60 3.67 -22.23
CA LYS A 82 1.19 2.29 -21.90
C LYS A 82 2.01 1.72 -20.74
N LEU A 83 3.32 1.92 -20.75
CA LEU A 83 4.22 1.46 -19.69
C LEU A 83 3.86 2.07 -18.34
N ILE A 84 3.74 3.40 -18.29
CA ILE A 84 3.33 4.12 -17.08
C ILE A 84 1.96 3.63 -16.61
N ASN A 85 0.96 3.59 -17.49
CA ASN A 85 -0.38 3.16 -17.10
C ASN A 85 -0.40 1.73 -16.58
N SER A 86 0.29 0.79 -17.24
CA SER A 86 0.32 -0.62 -16.84
C SER A 86 0.96 -0.82 -15.47
N ILE A 87 2.10 -0.18 -15.22
CA ILE A 87 2.83 -0.31 -13.94
C ILE A 87 2.14 0.49 -12.84
N PHE A 88 1.79 1.74 -13.10
CA PHE A 88 1.27 2.65 -12.09
C PHE A 88 -0.14 2.25 -11.64
N LEU A 89 -1.02 1.88 -12.59
CA LEU A 89 -2.37 1.41 -12.23
C LEU A 89 -2.29 0.10 -11.44
N THR A 90 -1.48 -0.87 -11.86
CA THR A 90 -1.38 -2.15 -11.13
C THR A 90 -0.87 -1.97 -9.70
N ILE A 91 0.10 -1.08 -9.46
CA ILE A 91 0.56 -0.78 -8.09
C ILE A 91 -0.55 -0.13 -7.25
N LEU A 92 -1.25 0.86 -7.82
CA LEU A 92 -2.28 1.61 -7.09
C LEU A 92 -3.56 0.81 -6.85
N THR A 93 -3.98 -0.04 -7.78
CA THR A 93 -5.28 -0.73 -7.70
C THR A 93 -5.19 -2.15 -7.20
N TYR A 94 -4.00 -2.65 -6.87
CA TYR A 94 -3.89 -4.00 -6.31
C TYR A 94 -4.62 -4.08 -4.95
N GLN A 95 -5.53 -5.07 -4.86
CA GLN A 95 -6.51 -5.25 -3.79
C GLN A 95 -7.47 -4.08 -3.52
N CYS A 96 -7.69 -3.17 -4.48
CA CYS A 96 -8.66 -2.09 -4.29
C CYS A 96 -10.11 -2.59 -4.14
N GLN A 97 -10.39 -3.84 -4.54
CA GLN A 97 -11.67 -4.53 -4.34
C GLN A 97 -12.05 -4.72 -2.87
N THR A 98 -11.08 -4.75 -1.95
CA THR A 98 -11.33 -4.89 -0.51
C THR A 98 -11.40 -3.53 0.19
N TRP A 99 -11.27 -2.41 -0.55
CA TRP A 99 -11.26 -1.07 0.02
C TRP A 99 -12.66 -0.49 0.10
N PRO A 100 -12.96 0.32 1.14
CA PRO A 100 -14.21 1.07 1.18
C PRO A 100 -14.23 2.14 0.09
N LEU A 101 -15.28 2.17 -0.74
CA LEU A 101 -15.41 3.10 -1.88
C LEU A 101 -15.82 4.53 -1.47
N THR A 102 -15.07 5.15 -0.55
CA THR A 102 -15.35 6.53 -0.11
C THR A 102 -14.84 7.56 -1.11
N GLN A 103 -15.47 8.74 -1.15
CA GLN A 103 -15.03 9.82 -2.03
C GLN A 103 -13.63 10.34 -1.68
N GLY A 104 -13.30 10.41 -0.39
CA GLY A 104 -11.96 10.78 0.08
C GLY A 104 -10.89 9.85 -0.46
N LEU A 105 -11.17 8.54 -0.51
CA LEU A 105 -10.27 7.54 -1.05
C LEU A 105 -10.01 7.73 -2.55
N LYS A 106 -11.09 7.94 -3.31
CA LYS A 106 -11.01 8.22 -4.75
C LYS A 106 -10.17 9.46 -5.01
N ASN A 107 -10.39 10.53 -4.26
CA ASN A 107 -9.63 11.76 -4.40
C ASN A 107 -8.13 11.54 -4.13
N LYS A 108 -7.76 10.76 -3.09
CA LYS A 108 -6.35 10.41 -2.81
C LYS A 108 -5.69 9.66 -3.97
N LEU A 109 -6.39 8.68 -4.55
CA LEU A 109 -5.88 7.93 -5.71
C LEU A 109 -5.70 8.83 -6.95
N VAL A 110 -6.64 9.74 -7.20
CA VAL A 110 -6.53 10.72 -8.29
C VAL A 110 -5.33 11.64 -8.07
N THR A 111 -5.19 12.23 -6.87
CA THR A 111 -4.06 13.12 -6.55
C THR A 111 -2.72 12.43 -6.77
N CYS A 112 -2.61 11.18 -6.34
CA CYS A 112 -1.42 10.38 -6.51
C CYS A 112 -1.06 10.13 -7.98
N LYS A 113 -2.06 9.87 -8.83
CA LYS A 113 -1.88 9.77 -10.29
C LYS A 113 -1.50 11.10 -10.94
N MET A 114 -2.04 12.21 -10.46
CA MET A 114 -1.79 13.54 -11.04
C MET A 114 -0.39 14.07 -10.70
N SER A 115 0.14 13.77 -9.52
CA SER A 115 1.52 14.13 -9.11
C SER A 115 2.57 13.62 -10.11
N GLN A 116 2.33 12.47 -10.75
CA GLN A 116 3.23 11.92 -11.75
C GLN A 116 3.13 12.57 -13.13
N LYS A 117 1.95 13.10 -13.50
CA LYS A 117 1.78 13.81 -14.78
C LYS A 117 2.51 15.16 -14.81
N GLY A 118 2.77 15.75 -13.65
CA GLY A 118 3.41 17.06 -13.50
C GLY A 118 4.93 17.06 -13.63
N SER A 119 5.58 15.90 -13.70
CA SER A 119 7.03 15.80 -13.94
C SER A 119 7.32 15.81 -15.45
N LYS A 120 7.00 16.94 -16.09
CA LYS A 120 7.47 17.29 -17.44
C LYS A 120 8.69 18.17 -17.32
#